data_AF-A0A3Q8VQ22-F1
#
_entry.id   AF-A0A3Q8VQ22-F1
#
_cell.length_a   1.000
_cell.length_b   1.000
_cell.length_c   1.000
_cell.angle_alpha   90.00
_cell.angle_beta   90.00
_cell.angle_gamma   90.00
#
_symmetry.space_group_name_H-M   'P 1'
#
loop_
_entity.id
_entity.type
_entity.pdbx_description
1 polymer ?
#
loop_
_entity_poly.entity_id
_entity_poly.type
_entity_poly.pdbx_seq_one_letter_code
_entity_poly.pdbx_strand_id
1 'polypeptide(L)'
;MNTTSSSPLAAPATGAELLLWVAVPYVCLAVFVAGHVWRYRQDQFGWTSRTSQLLEHRWLRWGGPLFHLGAFMVIAGHVVGLAVPASWTGAVGIDEHLYHTGAVWAGSVAGVAMVAGLGMLCARRLLSRRIRLGTDRSDKVLFPLLTLTVLLGISATAAHNVFGGGYDYRGTVSVWFRGLFVLAPRPEAIADAPLLFRLHALSACLLFAAWPFTRLVHVWSAPVGYLVRPYLVYRRRGTAAPALPARPAGTRPRAVGGTGGRRS
;
A
#
# COMPACT_ATOMS: atom_id res chain seq x y z
N MET A 1 1.18 -54.17 14.45
CA MET A 1 0.02 -53.67 13.69
C MET A 1 0.12 -52.14 13.64
N ASN A 2 0.70 -51.59 12.57
CA ASN A 2 0.83 -50.15 12.39
C ASN A 2 -0.44 -49.63 11.72
N THR A 3 -1.28 -48.92 12.49
CA THR A 3 -2.40 -48.17 11.94
C THR A 3 -1.86 -46.92 11.26
N THR A 4 -1.70 -46.98 9.94
CA THR A 4 -1.56 -45.80 9.09
C THR A 4 -2.88 -45.03 9.14
N SER A 5 -2.96 -44.01 9.99
CA SER A 5 -3.98 -42.98 9.90
C SER A 5 -3.76 -42.22 8.60
N SER A 6 -4.48 -42.63 7.56
CA SER A 6 -4.65 -41.84 6.34
C SER A 6 -5.17 -40.47 6.73
N SER A 7 -4.33 -39.43 6.61
CA SER A 7 -4.82 -38.06 6.62
C SER A 7 -5.98 -37.96 5.62
N PRO A 8 -7.14 -37.40 6.00
CA PRO A 8 -8.18 -37.17 5.02
C PRO A 8 -7.57 -36.31 3.92
N LEU A 9 -7.58 -36.82 2.68
CA LEU A 9 -7.30 -36.03 1.50
C LEU A 9 -8.18 -34.79 1.61
N ALA A 10 -7.57 -33.62 1.82
CA ALA A 10 -8.30 -32.35 1.81
C ALA A 10 -9.19 -32.36 0.56
N ALA A 11 -10.48 -32.09 0.74
CA ALA A 11 -11.41 -32.05 -0.38
C ALA A 11 -10.81 -31.16 -1.47
N PRO A 12 -10.82 -31.59 -2.75
CA PRO A 12 -10.23 -30.79 -3.81
C PRO A 12 -10.90 -29.42 -3.83
N ALA A 13 -10.08 -28.37 -3.75
CA ALA A 13 -10.54 -26.99 -3.80
C ALA A 13 -11.54 -26.80 -4.94
N THR A 14 -12.69 -26.22 -4.63
CA THR A 14 -13.70 -25.94 -5.65
C THR A 14 -13.16 -24.91 -6.65
N GLY A 15 -13.67 -24.92 -7.89
CA GLY A 15 -13.27 -23.94 -8.90
C GLY A 15 -13.44 -22.48 -8.43
N ALA A 16 -14.47 -22.22 -7.62
CA ALA A 16 -14.70 -20.90 -7.02
C ALA A 16 -13.62 -20.52 -5.99
N GLU A 17 -13.17 -21.46 -5.15
CA GLU A 17 -12.09 -21.24 -4.18
C GLU A 17 -10.75 -20.99 -4.88
N LEU A 18 -10.46 -21.72 -5.95
CA LEU A 18 -9.27 -21.47 -6.77
C LEU A 18 -9.30 -20.07 -7.39
N LEU A 19 -10.43 -19.65 -7.96
CA LEU A 19 -10.58 -18.31 -8.52
C LEU A 19 -10.39 -17.24 -7.45
N LEU A 20 -11.05 -17.39 -6.30
CA LEU A 20 -11.10 -16.35 -5.27
C LEU A 20 -9.82 -16.27 -4.43
N TRP A 21 -9.21 -17.42 -4.10
CA TRP A 21 -8.10 -17.50 -3.15
C TRP A 21 -6.74 -17.79 -3.80
N VAL A 22 -6.72 -18.04 -5.11
CA VAL A 22 -5.47 -18.21 -5.87
C VAL A 22 -5.40 -17.18 -6.99
N ALA A 23 -6.34 -17.19 -7.93
CA ALA A 23 -6.27 -16.33 -9.11
C ALA A 23 -6.36 -14.83 -8.76
N VAL A 24 -7.35 -14.43 -7.95
CA VAL A 24 -7.53 -13.02 -7.54
C VAL A 24 -6.27 -12.46 -6.85
N PRO A 25 -5.70 -13.11 -5.82
CA PRO A 25 -4.47 -12.63 -5.18
C PRO A 25 -3.29 -12.49 -6.15
N TYR A 26 -3.09 -13.45 -7.05
CA TYR A 26 -1.99 -13.37 -8.03
C TYR A 26 -2.21 -12.25 -9.04
N VAL A 27 -3.45 -12.03 -9.51
CA VAL A 27 -3.78 -10.90 -10.38
C VAL A 27 -3.54 -9.57 -9.66
N CYS A 28 -3.98 -9.44 -8.41
CA CYS A 28 -3.76 -8.25 -7.60
C CYS A 28 -2.26 -7.99 -7.38
N LEU A 29 -1.47 -9.03 -7.10
CA LEU A 29 -0.02 -8.92 -6.94
C LEU A 29 0.69 -8.57 -8.25
N ALA A 30 0.29 -9.17 -9.37
CA ALA A 30 0.83 -8.86 -10.69
C ALA A 30 0.55 -7.39 -11.06
N VAL A 31 -0.69 -6.92 -10.86
CA VAL A 31 -1.06 -5.52 -11.07
C VAL A 31 -0.29 -4.59 -10.13
N PHE A 32 -0.12 -4.98 -8.86
CA PHE A 32 0.69 -4.23 -7.90
C PHE A 32 2.12 -4.06 -8.41
N VAL A 33 2.82 -5.13 -8.76
CA VAL A 33 4.22 -5.06 -9.20
C VAL A 33 4.34 -4.33 -10.55
N ALA A 34 3.60 -4.77 -11.57
CA ALA A 34 3.67 -4.19 -12.91
C ALA A 34 3.24 -2.73 -12.92
N GLY A 35 2.20 -2.37 -12.18
CA GLY A 35 1.72 -1.00 -12.05
C GLY A 35 2.76 -0.08 -11.40
N HIS A 36 3.47 -0.54 -10.37
CA HIS A 36 4.55 0.24 -9.75
C HIS A 36 5.72 0.46 -10.71
N VAL A 37 6.16 -0.59 -11.43
CA VAL A 37 7.23 -0.49 -12.42
C VAL A 37 6.84 0.47 -13.54
N TRP A 38 5.63 0.32 -14.10
CA TRP A 38 5.13 1.20 -15.15
C TRP A 38 5.06 2.66 -14.67
N ARG A 39 4.48 2.91 -13.50
CA ARG A 39 4.33 4.27 -12.97
C ARG A 39 5.67 4.92 -12.66
N TYR A 40 6.62 4.17 -12.10
CA TYR A 40 7.97 4.69 -11.83
C TYR A 40 8.72 5.07 -13.11
N ARG A 41 8.46 4.37 -14.22
CA ARG A 41 9.10 4.67 -15.52
C ARG A 41 8.40 5.78 -16.30
N GLN A 42 7.07 5.86 -16.24
CA GLN A 42 6.27 6.72 -17.10
C GLN A 42 5.72 7.98 -16.39
N ASP A 43 5.47 7.92 -15.09
CA ASP A 43 4.85 9.00 -14.32
C ASP A 43 5.60 9.27 -13.00
N GLN A 44 6.84 9.74 -13.16
CA GLN A 44 7.67 10.17 -12.03
C GLN A 44 7.14 11.44 -11.36
N PHE A 45 6.48 12.33 -12.12
CA PHE A 45 5.90 13.57 -11.58
C PHE A 45 4.67 13.29 -10.70
N GLY A 46 3.87 12.28 -11.03
CA GLY A 46 2.76 11.83 -10.21
C GLY A 46 3.18 11.05 -8.96
N TRP A 47 4.47 10.77 -8.78
CA TRP A 47 5.03 10.12 -7.59
C TRP A 47 5.23 11.11 -6.45
N THR A 48 4.12 11.48 -5.80
CA THR A 48 4.12 12.44 -4.70
C THR A 48 3.07 12.07 -3.67
N SER A 49 3.30 12.51 -2.43
CA SER A 49 2.31 12.40 -1.38
C SER A 49 1.05 13.22 -1.65
N ARG A 50 1.08 14.24 -2.54
CA ARG A 50 -0.03 15.19 -2.79
C ARG A 50 -0.56 15.81 -1.49
N THR A 51 0.32 16.45 -0.71
CA THR A 51 -0.09 17.09 0.54
C THR A 51 -1.11 18.21 0.29
N SER A 52 -2.15 18.24 1.11
CA SER A 52 -3.17 19.31 1.12
C SER A 52 -3.06 20.19 2.37
N GLN A 53 -1.91 20.12 3.06
CA GLN A 53 -1.68 20.83 4.33
C GLN A 53 -1.80 22.35 4.20
N LEU A 54 -1.39 22.90 3.06
CA LEU A 54 -1.50 24.34 2.77
C LEU A 54 -2.96 24.82 2.71
N LEU A 55 -3.89 23.96 2.30
CA LEU A 55 -5.32 24.31 2.20
C LEU A 55 -6.03 24.24 3.55
N GLU A 56 -5.60 23.32 4.41
CA GLU A 56 -6.16 23.09 5.74
C GLU A 56 -5.15 22.32 6.59
N HIS A 57 -4.78 22.89 7.75
CA HIS A 57 -3.76 22.35 8.63
C HIS A 57 -4.29 21.85 9.99
N ARG A 58 -5.45 22.34 10.46
CA ARG A 58 -5.93 22.11 11.84
C ARG A 58 -6.29 20.65 12.07
N TRP A 59 -7.05 20.06 11.13
CA TRP A 59 -7.41 18.64 11.18
C TRP A 59 -6.23 17.76 10.83
N LEU A 60 -5.44 18.17 9.83
CA LEU A 60 -4.31 17.38 9.35
C LEU A 60 -3.19 17.24 10.41
N ARG A 61 -2.98 18.25 11.27
CA ARG A 61 -1.96 18.23 12.33
C ARG A 61 -2.13 17.06 13.30
N TRP A 62 -3.37 16.63 13.54
CA TRP A 62 -3.68 15.51 14.43
C TRP A 62 -3.99 14.24 13.64
N GLY A 63 -4.87 14.34 12.63
CA GLY A 63 -5.30 13.17 11.85
C GLY A 63 -4.17 12.54 11.03
N GLY A 64 -3.23 13.35 10.53
CA GLY A 64 -2.07 12.87 9.77
C GLY A 64 -1.16 11.97 10.59
N PRO A 65 -0.55 12.46 11.68
CA PRO A 65 0.32 11.65 12.55
C PRO A 65 -0.40 10.45 13.17
N LEU A 66 -1.64 10.63 13.65
CA LEU A 66 -2.40 9.56 14.28
C LEU A 66 -2.69 8.41 13.32
N PHE A 67 -3.09 8.72 12.08
CA PHE A 67 -3.29 7.72 11.04
C PHE A 67 -1.98 7.00 10.68
N HIS A 68 -0.89 7.73 10.45
CA HIS A 68 0.37 7.10 10.02
C HIS A 68 0.99 6.25 11.13
N LEU A 69 0.96 6.71 12.39
CA LEU A 69 1.43 5.93 13.53
C LEU A 69 0.62 4.64 13.68
N GLY A 70 -0.71 4.75 13.64
CA GLY A 70 -1.60 3.58 13.64
C GLY A 70 -1.31 2.64 12.47
N ALA A 71 -1.17 3.18 11.25
CA ALA A 71 -0.87 2.39 10.05
C ALA A 71 0.48 1.67 10.16
N PHE A 72 1.55 2.32 10.63
CA PHE A 72 2.85 1.66 10.81
C PHE A 72 2.77 0.54 11.85
N MET A 73 2.08 0.75 12.96
CA MET A 73 1.89 -0.29 13.97
C MET A 73 1.07 -1.47 13.43
N VAL A 74 -0.02 -1.19 12.69
CA VAL A 74 -0.84 -2.24 12.06
C VAL A 74 -0.04 -3.01 11.00
N ILE A 75 0.72 -2.33 10.14
CA ILE A 75 1.56 -2.97 9.12
C ILE A 75 2.63 -3.83 9.80
N ALA A 76 3.32 -3.32 10.81
CA ALA A 76 4.30 -4.08 11.57
C ALA A 76 3.66 -5.32 12.21
N GLY A 77 2.48 -5.17 12.81
CA GLY A 77 1.70 -6.28 13.37
C GLY A 77 1.32 -7.32 12.32
N HIS A 78 0.93 -6.91 11.10
CA HIS A 78 0.65 -7.84 10.00
C HIS A 78 1.90 -8.57 9.53
N VAL A 79 3.04 -7.88 9.43
CA VAL A 79 4.32 -8.52 9.06
C VAL A 79 4.72 -9.56 10.09
N VAL A 80 4.69 -9.21 11.38
CA VAL A 80 5.01 -10.17 12.45
C VAL A 80 3.98 -11.31 12.51
N GLY A 81 2.69 -10.98 12.41
CA GLY A 81 1.59 -11.95 12.52
C GLY A 81 1.49 -12.94 11.37
N LEU A 82 1.69 -12.48 10.12
CA LEU A 82 1.50 -13.27 8.91
C LEU A 82 2.81 -13.85 8.36
N ALA A 83 3.94 -13.13 8.48
CA ALA A 83 5.20 -13.57 7.90
C ALA A 83 6.06 -14.40 8.85
N VAL A 84 5.99 -14.17 10.17
CA VAL A 84 6.82 -14.91 11.16
C VAL A 84 6.12 -16.20 11.60
N PRO A 85 6.69 -17.38 11.30
CA PRO A 85 6.13 -18.66 11.72
C PRO A 85 6.07 -18.82 13.25
N ALA A 86 5.09 -19.56 13.75
CA ALA A 86 4.99 -19.89 15.18
C ALA A 86 6.22 -20.65 15.72
N SER A 87 6.88 -21.42 14.87
CA SER A 87 8.13 -22.10 15.23
C SER A 87 9.27 -21.13 15.54
N TRP A 88 9.30 -19.95 14.93
CA TRP A 88 10.34 -18.95 15.20
C TRP A 88 10.09 -18.21 16.52
N THR A 89 8.83 -17.87 16.80
CA THR A 89 8.46 -17.23 18.08
C THR A 89 8.64 -18.20 19.26
N GLY A 90 8.29 -19.47 19.07
CA GLY A 90 8.54 -20.53 20.05
C GLY A 90 10.03 -20.83 20.26
N ALA A 91 10.85 -20.77 19.21
CA ALA A 91 12.30 -20.96 19.33
C ALA A 91 13.01 -19.85 20.13
N VAL A 92 12.43 -18.64 20.18
CA VAL A 92 12.91 -17.52 20.99
C VAL A 92 12.38 -17.59 22.44
N GLY A 93 11.53 -18.58 22.75
CA GLY A 93 10.96 -18.78 24.09
C GLY A 93 9.82 -17.82 24.43
N ILE A 94 9.19 -17.20 23.43
CA ILE A 94 7.99 -16.39 23.65
C ILE A 94 6.81 -17.35 23.78
N ASP A 95 6.22 -17.39 24.97
CA ASP A 95 5.02 -18.17 25.23
C ASP A 95 3.84 -17.66 24.37
N GLU A 96 3.01 -18.58 23.87
CA GLU A 96 1.92 -18.27 22.94
C GLU A 96 0.90 -17.33 23.61
N HIS A 97 0.70 -17.45 24.93
CA HIS A 97 -0.16 -16.56 25.69
C HIS A 97 0.40 -15.13 25.75
N LEU A 98 1.72 -14.97 25.94
CA LEU A 98 2.38 -13.67 25.96
C LEU A 98 2.33 -13.01 24.57
N TYR A 99 2.55 -13.80 23.51
CA TYR A 99 2.43 -13.35 22.13
C TYR A 99 1.00 -12.89 21.80
N HIS A 100 -0.01 -13.73 22.10
CA HIS A 100 -1.40 -13.41 21.83
C HIS A 100 -1.84 -12.16 22.61
N THR A 101 -1.50 -12.07 23.90
CA THR A 101 -1.88 -10.92 24.74
C THR A 101 -1.21 -9.63 24.26
N GLY A 102 0.08 -9.67 23.93
CA GLY A 102 0.80 -8.54 23.37
C GLY A 102 0.25 -8.11 22.00
N ALA A 103 -0.06 -9.07 21.14
CA ALA A 103 -0.63 -8.82 19.82
C ALA A 103 -2.04 -8.22 19.90
N VAL A 104 -2.89 -8.68 20.81
CA VAL A 104 -4.23 -8.11 21.02
C VAL A 104 -4.15 -6.69 21.56
N TRP A 105 -3.29 -6.43 22.56
CA TRP A 105 -3.12 -5.08 23.11
C TRP A 105 -2.54 -4.11 22.09
N ALA A 106 -1.42 -4.46 21.48
CA ALA A 106 -0.76 -3.63 20.47
C ALA A 106 -1.67 -3.43 19.26
N GLY A 107 -2.34 -4.48 18.80
CA GLY A 107 -3.29 -4.44 17.70
C GLY A 107 -4.51 -3.57 17.99
N SER A 108 -5.07 -3.63 19.20
CA SER A 108 -6.21 -2.81 19.61
C SER A 108 -5.84 -1.33 19.67
N VAL A 109 -4.71 -0.98 20.29
CA VAL A 109 -4.22 0.40 20.36
C VAL A 109 -3.93 0.94 18.95
N ALA A 110 -3.24 0.15 18.12
CA ALA A 110 -2.96 0.51 16.74
C ALA A 110 -4.23 0.69 15.90
N GLY A 111 -5.21 -0.20 16.06
CA GLY A 111 -6.50 -0.14 15.38
C GLY A 111 -7.30 1.11 15.76
N VAL A 112 -7.40 1.43 17.06
CA VAL A 112 -8.07 2.64 17.54
C VAL A 112 -7.41 3.90 16.97
N ALA A 113 -6.08 3.99 17.05
CA ALA A 113 -5.33 5.11 16.47
C ALA A 113 -5.57 5.22 14.95
N MET A 114 -5.54 4.10 14.22
CA MET A 114 -5.75 4.08 12.77
C MET A 114 -7.16 4.51 12.39
N VAL A 115 -8.21 4.04 13.09
CA VAL A 115 -9.61 4.44 12.83
C VAL A 115 -9.86 5.88 13.19
N ALA A 116 -9.37 6.34 14.34
CA ALA A 116 -9.52 7.75 14.73
C ALA A 116 -8.84 8.67 13.71
N GLY A 117 -7.58 8.36 13.33
CA GLY A 117 -6.84 9.11 12.33
C GLY A 117 -7.51 9.09 10.95
N LEU A 118 -7.90 7.92 10.46
CA LEU A 118 -8.58 7.77 9.16
C LEU A 118 -9.95 8.47 9.16
N GLY A 119 -10.72 8.32 10.24
CA GLY A 119 -12.00 8.99 10.43
C GLY A 119 -11.87 10.51 10.37
N MET A 120 -10.87 11.09 11.05
CA MET A 120 -10.56 12.51 10.96
C MET A 120 -10.19 12.94 9.54
N LEU A 121 -9.38 12.16 8.82
CA LEU A 121 -8.97 12.48 7.44
C LEU A 121 -10.16 12.38 6.45
N CYS A 122 -11.03 11.39 6.62
CA CYS A 122 -12.27 11.25 5.86
C CYS A 122 -13.20 12.44 6.14
N ALA A 123 -13.47 12.73 7.41
CA ALA A 123 -14.30 13.86 7.83
C ALA A 123 -13.77 15.18 7.27
N ARG A 124 -12.45 15.42 7.37
CA ARG A 124 -11.79 16.60 6.78
C ARG A 124 -12.07 16.72 5.28
N ARG A 125 -11.97 15.62 4.52
CA ARG A 125 -12.16 15.60 3.07
C ARG A 125 -13.62 15.77 2.65
N LEU A 126 -14.55 15.28 3.47
CA LEU A 126 -15.99 15.40 3.22
C LEU A 126 -16.55 16.77 3.63
N LEU A 127 -16.15 17.29 4.79
CA LEU A 127 -16.68 18.52 5.38
C LEU A 127 -16.04 19.79 4.79
N SER A 128 -14.76 19.73 4.40
CA SER A 128 -14.06 20.92 3.89
C SER A 128 -14.27 21.10 2.38
N ARG A 129 -15.09 22.09 1.99
CA ARG A 129 -15.38 22.38 0.57
C ARG A 129 -14.11 22.57 -0.28
N ARG A 130 -13.10 23.29 0.23
CA ARG A 130 -11.83 23.54 -0.48
C ARG A 130 -11.09 22.25 -0.83
N ILE A 131 -11.07 21.28 0.09
CA ILE A 131 -10.40 19.99 -0.11
C ILE A 131 -11.24 19.08 -0.99
N ARG A 132 -12.56 19.08 -0.80
CA ARG A 132 -13.48 18.23 -1.57
C ARG A 132 -13.42 18.53 -3.07
N LEU A 133 -13.30 19.81 -3.44
CA LEU A 133 -13.17 20.23 -4.84
C LEU A 133 -11.81 19.85 -5.45
N GLY A 134 -10.73 19.90 -4.67
CA GLY A 134 -9.38 19.50 -5.10
C GLY A 134 -9.07 18.01 -4.93
N THR A 135 -10.06 17.17 -4.60
CA THR A 135 -9.83 15.73 -4.39
C THR A 135 -9.84 14.98 -5.71
N ASP A 136 -8.71 14.34 -6.02
CA ASP A 136 -8.53 13.50 -7.19
C ASP A 136 -9.46 12.28 -7.23
N ARG A 137 -9.71 11.77 -8.44
CA ARG A 137 -10.52 10.54 -8.64
C ARG A 137 -9.90 9.32 -7.95
N SER A 138 -8.58 9.19 -7.95
CA SER A 138 -7.87 8.11 -7.25
C SER A 138 -8.11 8.15 -5.75
N ASP A 139 -8.18 9.33 -5.14
CA ASP A 139 -8.45 9.49 -3.71
C ASP A 139 -9.90 9.14 -3.38
N LYS A 140 -10.84 9.38 -4.30
CA LYS A 140 -12.25 8.98 -4.13
C LYS A 140 -12.45 7.46 -4.12
N VAL A 141 -11.55 6.70 -4.73
CA VAL A 141 -11.54 5.23 -4.68
C VAL A 141 -10.74 4.73 -3.47
N LEU A 142 -9.56 5.32 -3.25
CA LEU A 142 -8.65 4.91 -2.19
C LEU A 142 -9.27 5.03 -0.79
N PHE A 143 -9.87 6.19 -0.47
CA PHE A 143 -10.36 6.43 0.90
C PHE A 143 -11.48 5.45 1.30
N PRO A 144 -12.52 5.23 0.49
CA PRO A 144 -13.53 4.20 0.79
C PRO A 144 -12.96 2.80 0.89
N LEU A 145 -12.07 2.40 -0.03
CA LEU A 145 -11.47 1.06 -0.02
C LEU A 145 -10.59 0.84 1.23
N LEU A 146 -9.79 1.85 1.59
CA LEU A 146 -8.96 1.83 2.79
C LEU A 146 -9.84 1.80 4.05
N THR A 147 -10.89 2.62 4.11
CA THR A 147 -11.84 2.60 5.23
C THR A 147 -12.52 1.25 5.36
N LEU A 148 -13.00 0.66 4.27
CA LEU A 148 -13.59 -0.68 4.28
C LEU A 148 -12.61 -1.72 4.82
N THR A 149 -11.38 -1.72 4.31
CA THR A 149 -10.33 -2.66 4.72
C THR A 149 -10.04 -2.53 6.23
N VAL A 150 -9.88 -1.31 6.74
CA VAL A 150 -9.61 -1.03 8.15
C VAL A 150 -10.78 -1.44 9.04
N LEU A 151 -12.02 -1.10 8.65
CA LEU A 151 -13.21 -1.47 9.42
C LEU A 151 -13.36 -3.00 9.48
N LEU A 152 -13.19 -3.71 8.37
CA LEU A 152 -13.23 -5.17 8.35
C LEU A 152 -12.15 -5.78 9.27
N GLY A 153 -10.94 -5.24 9.27
CA GLY A 153 -9.84 -5.75 10.10
C GLY A 153 -10.08 -5.52 11.60
N ILE A 154 -10.57 -4.34 11.97
CA ILE A 154 -10.90 -4.04 13.37
C ILE A 154 -12.15 -4.78 13.82
N SER A 155 -13.16 -4.93 12.97
CA SER A 155 -14.32 -5.76 13.27
C SER A 155 -13.92 -7.22 13.48
N ALA A 156 -13.01 -7.77 12.66
CA ALA A 156 -12.49 -9.12 12.86
C ALA A 156 -11.75 -9.25 14.20
N THR A 157 -10.90 -8.28 14.52
CA THR A 157 -10.15 -8.25 15.79
C THR A 157 -11.10 -8.13 16.99
N ALA A 158 -12.07 -7.21 16.94
CA ALA A 158 -13.03 -7.02 18.00
C ALA A 158 -13.90 -8.28 18.19
N ALA A 159 -14.51 -8.80 17.13
CA ALA A 159 -15.43 -9.92 17.20
C ALA A 159 -14.76 -11.22 17.64
N HIS A 160 -13.53 -11.49 17.19
CA HIS A 160 -12.89 -12.79 17.43
C HIS A 160 -11.82 -12.76 18.52
N ASN A 161 -11.05 -11.67 18.66
CA ASN A 161 -9.93 -11.62 19.62
C ASN A 161 -10.27 -10.85 20.91
N VAL A 162 -11.21 -9.91 20.87
CA VAL A 162 -11.60 -9.12 22.07
C VAL A 162 -12.87 -9.68 22.71
N PHE A 163 -13.92 -9.90 21.92
CA PHE A 163 -15.22 -10.40 22.39
C PHE A 163 -15.43 -11.89 22.16
N GLY A 164 -14.54 -12.54 21.39
CA GLY A 164 -14.56 -13.97 21.13
C GLY A 164 -13.48 -14.71 21.92
N GLY A 165 -13.43 -16.04 21.76
CA GLY A 165 -12.43 -16.91 22.42
C GLY A 165 -11.01 -16.85 21.84
N GLY A 166 -10.71 -15.91 20.93
CA GLY A 166 -9.49 -15.89 20.13
C GLY A 166 -9.62 -16.77 18.89
N TYR A 167 -9.29 -16.23 17.71
CA TYR A 167 -9.23 -17.01 16.47
C TYR A 167 -7.77 -17.24 16.08
N ASP A 168 -7.39 -18.51 15.88
CA ASP A 168 -6.05 -18.84 15.39
C ASP A 168 -5.90 -18.52 13.88
N TYR A 169 -5.63 -17.25 13.60
CA TYR A 169 -5.29 -16.76 12.27
C TYR A 169 -3.92 -17.22 11.78
N ARG A 170 -3.07 -17.79 12.67
CA ARG A 170 -1.71 -18.27 12.33
C ARG A 170 -1.78 -19.63 11.65
N GLY A 171 -2.73 -20.47 12.04
CA GLY A 171 -3.02 -21.77 11.43
C GLY A 171 -3.70 -21.70 10.06
N THR A 172 -4.41 -20.60 9.75
CA THR A 172 -5.28 -20.50 8.56
C THR A 172 -4.78 -19.43 7.59
N VAL A 173 -5.13 -18.16 7.85
CA VAL A 173 -4.86 -17.01 6.99
C VAL A 173 -3.36 -16.81 6.76
N SER A 174 -2.53 -17.01 7.79
CA SER A 174 -1.08 -16.86 7.68
C SER A 174 -0.43 -17.97 6.86
N VAL A 175 -0.98 -19.19 6.87
CA VAL A 175 -0.51 -20.29 6.01
C VAL A 175 -0.85 -19.98 4.55
N TRP A 176 -2.09 -19.56 4.28
CA TRP A 176 -2.51 -19.14 2.95
C TRP A 176 -1.66 -17.99 2.40
N PHE A 177 -1.49 -16.92 3.18
CA PHE A 177 -0.74 -15.74 2.79
C PHE A 177 0.72 -16.07 2.43
N ARG A 178 1.42 -16.84 3.28
CA ARG A 178 2.79 -17.29 3.00
C ARG A 178 2.84 -18.20 1.77
N GLY A 179 1.86 -19.09 1.63
CA GLY A 179 1.70 -19.99 0.49
C GLY A 179 1.71 -19.28 -0.86
N LEU A 180 1.11 -18.08 -0.95
CA LEU A 180 1.13 -17.26 -2.16
C LEU A 180 2.56 -16.83 -2.57
N PHE A 181 3.43 -16.51 -1.62
CA PHE A 181 4.79 -16.05 -1.92
C PHE A 181 5.76 -17.20 -2.21
N VAL A 182 5.54 -18.38 -1.65
CA VAL A 182 6.32 -19.59 -1.95
C VAL A 182 5.74 -20.40 -3.13
N LEU A 183 4.76 -19.85 -3.84
CA LEU A 183 4.09 -20.47 -4.99
C LEU A 183 3.44 -21.84 -4.67
N ALA A 184 3.05 -22.06 -3.42
CA ALA A 184 2.32 -23.23 -2.96
C ALA A 184 1.04 -22.80 -2.22
N PRO A 185 0.06 -22.21 -2.94
CA PRO A 185 -1.17 -21.71 -2.34
C PRO A 185 -2.02 -22.86 -1.79
N ARG A 186 -2.55 -22.69 -0.58
CA ARG A 186 -3.52 -23.60 0.04
C ARG A 186 -4.85 -22.87 0.20
N PRO A 187 -5.75 -22.91 -0.80
CA PRO A 187 -6.99 -22.13 -0.78
C PRO A 187 -7.96 -22.56 0.32
N GLU A 188 -8.01 -23.86 0.63
CA GLU A 188 -8.73 -24.42 1.79
C GLU A 188 -8.37 -23.71 3.11
N ALA A 189 -7.11 -23.32 3.30
CA ALA A 189 -6.66 -22.68 4.54
C ALA A 189 -7.31 -21.31 4.81
N ILE A 190 -7.84 -20.62 3.80
CA ILE A 190 -8.59 -19.37 3.98
C ILE A 190 -10.09 -19.56 3.76
N ALA A 191 -10.52 -20.59 3.02
CA ALA A 191 -11.93 -20.88 2.81
C ALA A 191 -12.67 -21.14 4.14
N ASP A 192 -12.01 -21.83 5.06
CA ASP A 192 -12.51 -22.16 6.41
C ASP A 192 -12.43 -21.00 7.41
N ALA A 193 -11.83 -19.86 7.02
CA ALA A 193 -11.70 -18.72 7.92
C ALA A 193 -13.05 -17.99 8.12
N PRO A 194 -13.28 -17.35 9.28
CA PRO A 194 -14.48 -16.57 9.51
C PRO A 194 -14.66 -15.50 8.43
N LEU A 195 -15.91 -15.17 8.14
CA LEU A 195 -16.28 -14.28 7.03
C LEU A 195 -15.53 -12.94 7.06
N LEU A 196 -15.35 -12.35 8.25
CA LEU A 196 -14.66 -11.07 8.40
C LEU A 196 -13.19 -11.14 7.94
N PHE A 197 -12.48 -12.23 8.25
CA PHE A 197 -11.09 -12.41 7.80
C PHE A 197 -11.01 -12.61 6.28
N ARG A 198 -11.95 -13.37 5.70
CA ARG A 198 -12.06 -13.57 4.25
C ARG A 198 -12.30 -12.25 3.51
N LEU A 199 -13.27 -11.44 3.98
CA LEU A 199 -13.57 -10.13 3.41
C LEU A 199 -12.41 -9.14 3.60
N HIS A 200 -11.75 -9.16 4.76
CA HIS A 200 -10.57 -8.34 5.01
C HIS A 200 -9.42 -8.69 4.04
N ALA A 201 -9.13 -9.98 3.85
CA ALA A 201 -8.11 -10.44 2.91
C ALA A 201 -8.40 -10.03 1.47
N LEU A 202 -9.65 -10.15 1.02
CA LEU A 202 -10.07 -9.73 -0.33
C LEU A 202 -9.97 -8.21 -0.50
N SER A 203 -10.45 -7.43 0.46
CA SER A 203 -10.33 -5.96 0.40
C SER A 203 -8.87 -5.50 0.44
N ALA A 204 -8.00 -6.19 1.19
CA ALA A 204 -6.56 -5.97 1.17
C ALA A 204 -5.93 -6.28 -0.20
N CYS A 205 -6.31 -7.39 -0.85
CA CYS A 205 -5.86 -7.71 -2.22
C CYS A 205 -6.26 -6.60 -3.21
N LEU A 206 -7.50 -6.11 -3.13
CA LEU A 206 -7.95 -4.99 -3.94
C LEU A 206 -7.18 -3.70 -3.62
N LEU A 207 -6.85 -3.46 -2.35
CA LEU A 207 -6.03 -2.31 -1.93
C LEU A 207 -4.62 -2.38 -2.54
N PHE A 208 -4.00 -3.57 -2.57
CA PHE A 208 -2.74 -3.79 -3.29
C PHE A 208 -2.89 -3.52 -4.78
N ALA A 209 -3.93 -4.02 -5.44
CA ALA A 209 -4.15 -3.74 -6.86
C ALA A 209 -4.36 -2.24 -7.16
N ALA A 210 -5.04 -1.50 -6.27
CA ALA A 210 -5.25 -0.06 -6.39
C ALA A 210 -4.00 0.78 -6.04
N TRP A 211 -3.07 0.24 -5.26
CA TRP A 211 -1.89 0.93 -4.76
C TRP A 211 -1.08 1.68 -5.81
N PRO A 212 -0.63 1.05 -6.94
CA PRO A 212 0.19 1.74 -7.92
C PRO A 212 -0.55 2.88 -8.64
N PHE A 213 -1.87 2.98 -8.54
CA PHE A 213 -2.67 4.02 -9.21
C PHE A 213 -3.15 5.12 -8.27
N THR A 214 -2.78 5.05 -7.00
CA THR A 214 -3.22 5.99 -5.97
C THR A 214 -2.03 6.72 -5.36
N ARG A 215 -2.29 7.61 -4.39
CA ARG A 215 -1.20 8.28 -3.66
C ARG A 215 -0.39 7.32 -2.78
N LEU A 216 -0.81 6.08 -2.56
CA LEU A 216 -0.10 5.09 -1.72
C LEU A 216 1.34 4.82 -2.18
N VAL A 217 1.68 5.11 -3.44
CA VAL A 217 3.06 5.06 -3.94
C VAL A 217 4.07 5.85 -3.09
N HIS A 218 3.61 6.86 -2.34
CA HIS A 218 4.46 7.63 -1.44
C HIS A 218 5.16 6.78 -0.36
N VAL A 219 4.62 5.61 0.00
CA VAL A 219 5.22 4.71 0.99
C VAL A 219 6.64 4.29 0.57
N TRP A 220 6.87 4.07 -0.72
CA TRP A 220 8.18 3.74 -1.28
C TRP A 220 9.19 4.89 -1.25
N SER A 221 8.71 6.12 -1.02
CA SER A 221 9.55 7.31 -0.87
C SER A 221 9.84 7.66 0.58
N ALA A 222 9.66 6.70 1.51
CA ALA A 222 10.09 6.87 2.89
C ALA A 222 11.57 7.28 2.91
N PRO A 223 11.92 8.43 3.52
CA PRO A 223 13.24 9.04 3.38
C PRO A 223 14.29 8.39 4.30
N VAL A 224 14.41 7.06 4.28
CA VAL A 224 15.35 6.31 5.13
C VAL A 224 16.79 6.73 4.83
N GLY A 225 17.13 6.95 3.55
CA GLY A 225 18.45 7.42 3.14
C GLY A 225 18.78 8.85 3.59
N TYR A 226 17.81 9.63 4.08
CA TYR A 226 18.06 10.99 4.58
C TYR A 226 18.87 10.98 5.89
N LEU A 227 18.81 9.88 6.66
CA LEU A 227 19.56 9.72 7.91
C LEU A 227 21.08 9.75 7.70
N VAL A 228 21.54 9.39 6.50
CA VAL A 228 22.96 9.31 6.13
C VAL A 228 23.33 10.28 5.01
N ARG A 229 22.37 11.11 4.56
CA ARG A 229 22.56 12.00 3.41
C ARG A 229 23.27 13.28 3.86
N PRO A 230 24.36 13.71 3.18
CA PRO A 230 24.96 15.02 3.41
C PRO A 230 23.95 16.16 3.20
N TYR A 231 24.00 17.19 4.05
CA TYR A 231 23.12 18.36 3.94
C TYR A 231 23.23 19.07 2.60
N LEU A 232 24.45 19.14 2.05
CA LEU A 232 24.75 19.75 0.77
C LEU A 232 24.95 18.67 -0.28
N VAL A 233 24.16 18.72 -1.36
CA VAL A 233 24.27 17.80 -2.49
C VAL A 233 24.63 18.57 -3.73
N TYR A 234 25.86 18.36 -4.21
CA TYR A 234 26.33 18.89 -5.47
C TYR A 234 25.98 17.91 -6.59
N ARG A 235 25.34 18.42 -7.65
CA ARG A 235 25.06 17.63 -8.86
C ARG A 235 26.04 18.05 -9.95
N ARG A 236 26.91 17.14 -10.36
CA ARG A 236 27.79 17.36 -11.51
C ARG A 236 26.92 17.58 -12.75
N ARG A 237 27.32 18.52 -13.62
CA ARG A 237 26.70 18.68 -14.94
C ARG A 237 26.87 17.35 -15.69
N GLY A 238 25.77 16.71 -16.06
CA GLY A 238 25.82 15.55 -16.95
C GLY A 238 26.51 15.96 -18.25
N THR A 239 27.35 15.10 -18.81
CA THR A 239 27.87 15.27 -20.17
C THR A 239 26.70 15.61 -21.08
N ALA A 240 26.72 16.82 -21.65
CA ALA A 240 25.68 17.27 -22.55
C ALA A 240 25.50 16.22 -23.65
N ALA A 241 24.24 15.86 -23.95
CA ALA A 241 23.95 15.07 -25.14
C ALA A 241 24.66 15.72 -26.35
N PRO A 242 25.16 14.93 -27.33
CA PRO A 242 25.87 15.48 -28.48
C PRO A 242 25.04 16.62 -29.07
N ALA A 243 25.66 17.79 -29.21
CA ALA A 243 25.01 18.92 -29.84
C ALA A 243 24.44 18.45 -31.19
N LEU A 244 23.13 18.65 -31.39
CA LEU A 244 22.50 18.44 -32.70
C LEU A 244 23.39 19.12 -33.76
N PRO A 245 23.76 18.45 -34.85
CA PRO A 245 24.65 19.00 -35.85
C PRO A 245 24.12 20.37 -36.29
N ALA A 246 25.01 21.37 -36.22
CA ALA A 246 24.68 22.73 -36.59
C ALA A 246 24.07 22.72 -37.99
N ARG A 247 22.83 23.17 -38.10
CA ARG A 247 22.15 23.33 -39.38
C ARG A 247 23.02 24.27 -40.22
N PRO A 248 23.50 23.87 -41.41
CA PRO A 248 24.40 24.70 -42.21
C PRO A 248 23.72 26.05 -42.43
N ALA A 249 24.46 27.12 -42.13
CA ALA A 249 23.98 28.48 -42.25
C ALA A 249 23.55 28.71 -43.70
N GLY A 250 22.25 28.72 -43.94
CA GLY A 250 21.68 29.09 -45.22
C GLY A 250 22.17 30.50 -45.58
N THR A 251 22.85 30.57 -46.72
CA THR A 251 23.28 31.79 -47.40
C THR A 251 22.20 32.87 -47.31
N ARG A 252 22.49 33.96 -46.59
CA ARG A 252 21.67 35.17 -46.62
C ARG A 252 21.67 35.73 -48.04
N PRO A 253 20.51 36.06 -48.64
CA PRO A 253 20.48 36.82 -49.89
C PRO A 253 21.12 38.18 -49.65
N ARG A 254 22.06 38.55 -50.52
CA ARG A 254 22.78 39.83 -50.52
C ARG A 254 21.76 40.95 -50.73
N ALA A 255 21.59 41.81 -49.73
CA ALA A 255 20.77 43.01 -49.85
C ALA A 255 21.36 43.93 -50.93
N VAL A 256 20.59 44.15 -52.00
CA VAL A 256 20.88 45.18 -53.01
C VAL A 256 20.52 46.53 -52.38
N GLY A 257 21.52 47.40 -52.23
CA GLY A 257 21.34 48.76 -51.77
C GLY A 257 20.59 49.59 -52.80
N GLY A 258 19.47 50.18 -52.39
CA GLY A 258 18.72 51.18 -53.12
C GLY A 258 18.70 52.49 -52.33
N THR A 259 19.36 53.49 -52.89
CA THR A 259 19.60 54.84 -52.36
C THR A 259 18.33 55.69 -52.24
N GLY A 260 18.23 56.41 -51.12
CA GLY A 260 17.88 57.83 -51.00
C GLY A 260 16.69 58.41 -51.77
N GLY A 261 15.70 58.91 -51.03
CA GLY A 261 14.67 59.81 -51.56
C GLY A 261 13.77 60.41 -50.49
N ARG A 262 14.22 61.47 -49.82
CA ARG A 262 13.37 62.43 -49.09
C ARG A 262 12.43 63.14 -50.08
N ARG A 263 11.15 63.33 -49.75
CA ARG A 263 10.45 64.65 -49.70
C ARG A 263 8.97 64.52 -49.35
N SER A 264 8.55 65.51 -48.55
CA SER A 264 7.20 66.03 -48.21
C SER A 264 6.14 65.05 -47.72
#